data_AF-A0AA96VCE4-F1
#
_entry.id   AF-A0AA96VCE4-F1
#
_cell.length_a   1.000
_cell.length_b   1.000
_cell.length_c   1.000
_cell.angle_alpha   90.00
_cell.angle_beta   90.00
_cell.angle_gamma   90.00
#
_symmetry.space_group_name_H-M   'P 1'
#
loop_
_entity.id
_entity.type
_entity.pdbx_description
1 polymer ?
#
loop_
_entity_poly.entity_id
_entity_poly.type
_entity_poly.pdbx_seq_one_letter_code
_entity_poly.pdbx_strand_id
1 'polypeptide(L)'
;MERDNGGRFLHGNQVARGNRGNRKPKYGNNNAMKHGLYNRYTGVLRSRGGGLSIYNNGVYLGSLPEKYYHTTETGELMIDILAVQCLVEVFGLPGSLFGEPEYVEYYE
;
A
#
# COMPACT_ATOMS: atom_id res chain seq x y z
N MET A 1 33.26 5.08 16.25
CA MET A 1 31.84 5.01 16.63
C MET A 1 31.70 3.87 17.61
N GLU A 2 31.61 4.18 18.89
CA GLU A 2 31.52 3.18 19.97
C GLU A 2 30.06 2.79 20.23
N ARG A 3 29.85 1.49 20.40
CA ARG A 3 28.56 0.88 20.72
C ARG A 3 28.64 0.20 22.09
N ASP A 4 27.51 0.07 22.77
CA ASP A 4 27.43 -0.78 23.96
C ASP A 4 27.49 -2.28 23.58
N ASN A 5 27.62 -3.16 24.57
CA ASN A 5 27.61 -4.62 24.37
C ASN A 5 26.31 -5.14 23.71
N GLY A 6 25.26 -4.33 23.64
CA GLY A 6 24.00 -4.61 22.94
C GLY A 6 23.92 -3.97 21.53
N GLY A 7 25.01 -3.41 21.03
CA GLY A 7 25.08 -2.78 19.71
C GLY A 7 24.42 -1.40 19.59
N ARG A 8 23.93 -0.81 20.69
CA ARG A 8 23.30 0.53 20.71
C ARG A 8 24.39 1.61 20.76
N PHE A 9 24.09 2.78 20.22
CA PHE A 9 24.98 3.93 20.35
C PHE A 9 25.00 4.45 21.79
N LEU A 10 26.19 4.67 22.34
CA LEU A 10 26.37 5.30 23.66
C LEU A 10 25.69 6.68 23.70
N HIS A 11 25.24 7.09 24.90
CA HIS A 11 24.63 8.39 25.12
C HIS A 11 25.67 9.48 24.79
N GLY A 12 25.41 10.29 23.75
CA GLY A 12 26.37 11.26 23.19
C GLY A 12 26.88 10.91 21.78
N ASN A 13 26.78 9.64 21.36
CA ASN A 13 27.09 9.17 20.01
C ASN A 13 25.83 8.94 19.15
N GLN A 14 24.70 9.51 19.54
CA GLN A 14 23.45 9.39 18.79
C GLN A 14 23.48 10.25 17.53
N VAL A 15 23.16 9.64 16.38
CA VAL A 15 22.92 10.33 15.11
C VAL A 15 21.94 11.48 15.32
N ALA A 16 22.23 12.63 14.70
CA ALA A 16 21.58 13.92 14.93
C ALA A 16 20.07 13.83 15.20
N ARG A 17 19.61 14.51 16.27
CA ARG A 17 18.20 14.78 16.61
C ARG A 17 17.53 15.70 15.56
N GLY A 18 17.51 15.30 14.29
CA GLY A 18 16.71 15.97 13.27
C GLY A 18 15.25 15.54 13.41
N ASN A 19 14.38 16.51 13.71
CA ASN A 19 12.90 16.53 13.51
C ASN A 19 12.06 16.89 14.74
N ARG A 20 12.60 17.58 15.76
CA ARG A 20 11.81 18.06 16.91
C ARG A 20 10.87 19.25 16.62
N GLY A 21 10.63 19.60 15.35
CA GLY A 21 9.76 20.72 14.96
C GLY A 21 8.94 20.52 13.68
N ASN A 22 9.05 19.36 13.02
CA ASN A 22 8.37 19.15 11.74
C ASN A 22 7.02 18.43 11.98
N ARG A 23 5.99 19.19 12.39
CA ARG A 23 4.61 18.70 12.57
C ARG A 23 3.79 18.64 11.27
N LYS A 24 4.38 19.06 10.15
CA LYS A 24 3.79 18.95 8.81
C LYS A 24 4.68 18.05 7.96
N PRO A 25 4.13 17.13 7.16
CA PRO A 25 4.91 16.49 6.11
C PRO A 25 5.51 17.59 5.24
N LYS A 26 6.84 17.62 5.08
CA LYS A 26 7.46 18.52 4.10
C LYS A 26 6.90 18.11 2.74
N TYR A 27 6.24 19.04 2.04
CA TYR A 27 5.78 18.84 0.67
C TYR A 27 6.92 18.24 -0.15
N GLY A 28 6.75 17.00 -0.60
CA GLY A 28 7.76 16.27 -1.36
C GLY A 28 9.00 15.92 -0.53
N ASN A 29 8.98 14.78 0.14
CA ASN A 29 10.21 14.12 0.55
C ASN A 29 10.96 13.69 -0.72
N ASN A 30 11.77 14.58 -1.31
CA ASN A 30 12.59 14.29 -2.49
C ASN A 30 13.56 13.12 -2.26
N ASN A 31 13.81 12.74 -1.00
CA ASN A 31 14.54 11.52 -0.67
C ASN A 31 13.75 10.26 -1.06
N ALA A 32 12.42 10.27 -0.96
CA ALA A 32 11.57 9.18 -1.45
C ALA A 32 11.67 9.02 -2.97
N MET A 33 11.70 10.12 -3.73
CA MET A 33 11.90 10.09 -5.19
C MET A 33 13.31 9.60 -5.57
N LYS A 34 14.35 9.97 -4.80
CA LYS A 34 15.72 9.45 -4.98
C LYS A 34 15.83 7.93 -4.77
N HIS A 35 14.89 7.34 -4.03
CA HIS A 35 14.80 5.89 -3.81
C HIS A 35 13.73 5.22 -4.68
N GLY A 36 13.27 5.87 -5.76
CA GLY A 36 12.37 5.29 -6.76
C GLY A 36 10.87 5.38 -6.47
N LEU A 37 10.46 6.09 -5.41
CA LEU A 37 9.04 6.27 -5.09
C LEU A 37 8.48 7.47 -5.86
N TYR A 38 7.96 7.21 -7.07
CA TYR A 38 7.24 8.18 -7.90
C TYR A 38 5.71 8.04 -7.72
N ASN A 39 5.03 9.18 -7.93
CA ASN A 39 3.59 9.41 -8.06
C ASN A 39 2.63 8.47 -7.31
N ARG A 40 2.01 9.01 -6.25
CA ARG A 40 0.63 8.77 -5.81
C ARG A 40 -0.01 7.46 -6.34
N TYR A 41 0.30 6.33 -5.72
CA TYR A 41 -0.22 4.99 -6.08
C TYR A 41 -1.76 4.97 -6.12
N THR A 42 -2.32 4.42 -7.20
CA THR A 42 -3.75 4.19 -7.39
C THR A 42 -3.95 2.72 -7.72
N GLY A 43 -4.72 2.00 -6.91
CA GLY A 43 -4.91 0.56 -7.03
C GLY A 43 -5.13 -0.12 -5.68
N VAL A 44 -5.04 -1.45 -5.69
CA VAL A 44 -5.20 -2.29 -4.50
C VAL A 44 -3.88 -2.96 -4.11
N LEU A 45 -3.59 -3.09 -2.82
CA LEU A 45 -2.38 -3.76 -2.31
C LEU A 45 -2.75 -4.71 -1.17
N ARG A 46 -2.09 -5.86 -1.09
CA ARG A 46 -2.25 -6.74 0.08
C ARG A 46 -1.81 -6.00 1.35
N SER A 47 -2.69 -6.00 2.34
CA SER A 47 -2.38 -5.50 3.67
C SER A 47 -1.74 -6.59 4.51
N ARG A 48 -0.85 -6.21 5.45
CA ARG A 48 -0.35 -7.12 6.49
C ARG A 48 -1.44 -7.55 7.48
N GLY A 49 -2.52 -6.76 7.59
CA GLY A 49 -3.64 -7.02 8.50
C GLY A 49 -4.77 -7.85 7.87
N GLY A 50 -4.54 -8.44 6.70
CA GLY A 50 -5.60 -9.07 5.90
C GLY A 50 -6.34 -8.08 5.01
N GLY A 51 -6.95 -8.59 3.95
CA GLY A 51 -7.63 -7.78 2.94
C GLY A 51 -6.71 -7.06 1.93
N LEU A 52 -7.34 -6.35 1.00
CA LEU A 52 -6.67 -5.49 0.04
C LEU A 52 -6.87 -4.01 0.40
N SER A 53 -5.80 -3.32 0.76
CA SER A 53 -5.80 -1.87 0.95
C SER A 53 -6.07 -1.14 -0.36
N ILE A 54 -7.05 -0.25 -0.36
CA ILE A 54 -7.48 0.56 -1.50
C ILE A 54 -6.78 1.91 -1.43
N TYR A 55 -6.11 2.28 -2.52
CA TYR A 55 -5.44 3.57 -2.65
C TYR A 55 -5.91 4.31 -3.90
N ASN A 56 -6.16 5.60 -3.77
CA ASN A 56 -6.37 6.50 -4.90
C ASN A 56 -5.45 7.71 -4.75
N ASN A 57 -4.57 7.92 -5.72
CA ASN A 57 -3.62 9.01 -5.71
C ASN A 57 -2.78 9.08 -4.40
N GLY A 58 -2.38 7.92 -3.87
CA GLY A 58 -1.59 7.78 -2.65
C GLY A 58 -2.38 7.98 -1.35
N VAL A 59 -3.70 8.23 -1.43
CA VAL A 59 -4.59 8.31 -0.26
C VAL A 59 -5.17 6.92 0.01
N TYR A 60 -5.03 6.44 1.24
CA TYR A 60 -5.67 5.21 1.71
C TYR A 60 -7.16 5.46 1.94
N LEU A 61 -8.02 4.67 1.28
CA LEU A 61 -9.48 4.84 1.33
C LEU A 61 -10.19 3.75 2.14
N GLY A 62 -9.50 2.65 2.46
CA GLY A 62 -10.06 1.51 3.19
C GLY A 62 -9.46 0.19 2.74
N SER A 63 -10.07 -0.91 3.17
CA SER A 63 -9.68 -2.26 2.78
C SER A 63 -10.85 -3.03 2.19
N LEU A 64 -10.61 -3.72 1.08
CA LEU A 64 -11.53 -4.72 0.55
C LEU A 64 -11.40 -6.02 1.36
N PRO A 65 -12.50 -6.54 1.94
CA PRO A 65 -12.48 -7.81 2.67
C PRO A 65 -12.13 -9.02 1.80
N GLU A 66 -11.53 -10.05 2.42
CA GLU A 66 -11.10 -11.29 1.76
C GLU A 66 -12.22 -12.04 1.03
N LYS A 67 -13.48 -11.93 1.45
CA LYS A 67 -14.61 -12.57 0.75
C LYS A 67 -14.86 -12.05 -0.67
N TYR A 68 -14.28 -10.91 -1.06
CA TYR A 68 -14.48 -10.30 -2.37
C TYR A 68 -13.33 -10.51 -3.34
N TYR A 69 -12.31 -11.26 -2.94
CA TYR A 69 -11.21 -11.57 -3.84
C TYR A 69 -10.60 -12.91 -3.48
N HIS A 70 -10.01 -13.57 -4.47
CA HIS A 70 -9.20 -14.75 -4.23
C HIS A 70 -7.92 -14.64 -5.05
N THR A 71 -6.97 -15.52 -4.73
CA THR A 71 -5.71 -15.63 -5.46
C THR A 71 -5.73 -16.96 -6.18
N THR A 72 -5.51 -16.96 -7.49
CA THR A 72 -5.40 -18.20 -8.25
C THR A 72 -4.09 -18.92 -7.88
N GLU A 73 -3.96 -20.18 -8.28
CA GLU A 73 -2.74 -20.97 -8.07
C GLU A 73 -1.51 -20.36 -8.78
N THR A 74 -1.74 -19.66 -9.88
CA THR A 74 -0.74 -18.92 -10.66
C THR A 74 -0.34 -17.59 -10.02
N GLY A 75 -1.01 -17.18 -8.93
CA GLY A 75 -0.72 -15.96 -8.18
C GLY A 75 -1.48 -14.72 -8.65
N GLU A 76 -2.45 -14.88 -9.55
CA GLU A 76 -3.28 -13.77 -10.04
C GLU A 76 -4.33 -13.39 -9.01
N LEU A 77 -4.68 -12.10 -8.95
CA LEU A 77 -5.65 -11.57 -8.02
C LEU A 77 -7.00 -11.41 -8.72
N MET A 78 -7.93 -12.30 -8.41
CA MET A 78 -9.30 -12.27 -8.91
C MET A 78 -10.18 -11.50 -7.92
N ILE A 79 -10.92 -10.51 -8.38
CA ILE A 79 -11.79 -9.66 -7.55
C ILE A 79 -13.22 -9.82 -8.06
N ASP A 80 -14.17 -10.00 -7.14
CA ASP A 80 -15.59 -10.07 -7.45
C ASP A 80 -16.02 -8.88 -8.31
N ILE A 81 -16.78 -9.14 -9.38
CA ILE A 81 -17.20 -8.11 -10.33
C ILE A 81 -17.98 -6.95 -9.68
N LEU A 82 -18.80 -7.23 -8.66
CA LEU A 82 -19.52 -6.21 -7.91
C LEU A 82 -18.58 -5.38 -7.04
N ALA A 83 -17.52 -6.01 -6.52
CA ALA A 83 -16.47 -5.28 -5.82
C ALA A 83 -15.65 -4.40 -6.76
N VAL A 84 -15.36 -4.86 -7.99
CA VAL A 84 -14.71 -4.04 -9.04
C VAL A 84 -15.56 -2.82 -9.38
N GLN A 85 -16.87 -3.00 -9.58
CA GLN A 85 -17.80 -1.88 -9.80
C GLN A 85 -17.75 -0.85 -8.66
N CYS A 86 -17.78 -1.32 -7.41
CA CYS A 86 -17.65 -0.44 -6.23
C CYS A 86 -16.29 0.29 -6.21
N LEU A 87 -15.18 -0.41 -6.53
CA LEU A 87 -13.84 0.19 -6.60
C LEU A 87 -13.75 1.31 -7.65
N VAL A 88 -14.43 1.17 -8.77
CA VAL A 88 -14.47 2.18 -9.83
C VAL A 88 -15.42 3.32 -9.46
N GLU A 89 -16.67 3.02 -9.14
CA GLU A 89 -17.73 4.03 -8.96
C GLU A 89 -17.61 4.78 -7.64
N VAL A 90 -17.23 4.10 -6.55
CA VAL A 90 -17.19 4.68 -5.20
C VAL A 90 -15.78 5.14 -4.85
N PHE A 91 -14.77 4.32 -5.11
CA PHE A 91 -13.37 4.63 -4.75
C PHE A 91 -12.61 5.37 -5.85
N GLY A 92 -13.21 5.53 -7.03
CA GLY A 92 -12.65 6.30 -8.14
C GLY A 92 -11.40 5.67 -8.75
N LEU A 93 -11.26 4.35 -8.69
CA LEU A 93 -10.18 3.66 -9.38
C LEU A 93 -10.45 3.66 -10.90
N PRO A 94 -9.42 3.83 -11.75
CA PRO A 94 -9.59 3.72 -13.20
C PRO A 94 -10.05 2.33 -13.59
N GLY A 95 -11.10 2.21 -14.42
CA GLY A 95 -11.56 0.91 -14.93
C GLY A 95 -10.47 0.14 -15.67
N SER A 96 -9.55 0.84 -16.33
CA SER A 96 -8.38 0.25 -17.01
C SER A 96 -7.36 -0.42 -16.07
N LEU A 97 -7.53 -0.30 -14.76
CA LEU A 97 -6.73 -1.01 -13.76
C LEU A 97 -7.12 -2.50 -13.66
N PHE A 98 -8.32 -2.84 -14.11
CA PHE A 98 -8.87 -4.20 -14.07
C PHE A 98 -8.82 -4.81 -15.47
N GLY A 99 -8.51 -6.10 -15.54
CA GLY A 99 -8.58 -6.88 -16.78
C GLY A 99 -10.03 -7.18 -17.17
N GLU A 100 -10.18 -7.89 -18.29
CA GLU A 100 -11.48 -8.39 -18.71
C GLU A 100 -12.06 -9.36 -17.67
N PRO A 101 -13.39 -9.38 -17.47
CA PRO A 101 -14.01 -10.29 -16.53
C PRO A 101 -13.90 -11.74 -17.03
N GLU A 102 -13.41 -12.62 -16.16
CA GLU A 102 -13.34 -14.06 -16.40
C GLU A 102 -14.34 -14.79 -15.49
N TYR A 103 -15.09 -15.73 -16.06
CA TYR A 103 -15.95 -16.62 -15.29
C TYR A 103 -15.10 -17.68 -14.59
N VAL A 104 -15.10 -17.65 -13.26
CA VAL A 104 -14.50 -18.70 -12.43
C VAL A 104 -15.63 -19.54 -11.83
N GLU A 105 -15.77 -20.79 -12.27
CA GLU A 105 -16.64 -21.75 -11.60
C GLU A 105 -16.00 -22.15 -10.27
N TYR A 106 -16.63 -21.76 -9.16
CA TYR A 106 -16.23 -22.26 -7.85
C TYR A 106 -16.74 -23.70 -7.73
N TYR A 107 -15.83 -24.68 -7.72
CA TYR A 107 -16.17 -26.04 -7.28
C TYR A 107 -16.35 -25.99 -5.75
N GLU A 108 -17.56 -26.29 -5.28
CA GLU A 108 -17.90 -26.45 -3.85
C GLU A 108 -17.20 -27.67 -3.22
#